data_AF-A0A2S3XZ49-F1
#
_entry.id   AF-A0A2S3XZ49-F1
#
_cell.length_a   1.000
_cell.length_b   1.000
_cell.length_c   1.000
_cell.angle_alpha   90.00
_cell.angle_beta   90.00
_cell.angle_gamma   90.00
#
_symmetry.space_group_name_H-M   'P 1'
#
loop_
_entity.id
_entity.type
_entity.pdbx_description
1 polymer ?
#
loop_
_entity_poly.entity_id
_entity_poly.type
_entity_poly.pdbx_seq_one_letter_code
_entity_poly.pdbx_strand_id
1 'polypeptide(L)'
;MPYLIPTRTPLTPQQVEQGFDYLLALQTGGGTYAAGRVEAFVLLRLAEDIIWPVTAVDGEAADLCADSFVLDEAGCVLLSALRDWARDSPTTAVLGIARSIIRFVENVIPDPDDHGDTCATLEAMRDEHLALAHAVHSAPGAHR
;
A
#
# COMPACT_ATOMS: atom_id res chain seq x y z
N MET A 1 6.95 21.93 5.92
CA MET A 1 5.80 21.53 6.76
C MET A 1 5.95 20.05 6.97
N PRO A 2 6.17 19.54 8.20
CA PRO A 2 6.20 18.10 8.38
C PRO A 2 4.80 17.59 8.05
N TYR A 3 4.70 16.72 7.04
CA TYR A 3 3.46 16.05 6.73
C TYR A 3 3.14 15.15 7.92
N LEU A 4 2.31 15.66 8.84
CA LEU A 4 1.69 14.84 9.86
C LEU A 4 0.93 13.75 9.11
N ILE A 5 1.44 12.52 9.15
CA ILE A 5 0.68 11.34 8.74
C ILE A 5 -0.60 11.42 9.57
N PRO A 6 -1.79 11.63 8.97
CA PRO A 6 -3.01 11.63 9.74
C PRO A 6 -3.07 10.29 10.46
N THR A 7 -3.34 10.29 11.76
CA THR A 7 -3.66 9.06 12.49
C THR A 7 -4.88 8.45 11.83
N ARG A 8 -4.63 7.40 11.05
CA ARG A 8 -5.66 6.71 10.26
C ARG A 8 -6.12 5.49 11.02
N THR A 9 -7.41 5.19 10.91
CA THR A 9 -7.94 3.92 11.40
C THR A 9 -7.17 2.79 10.73
N PRO A 10 -6.45 1.95 11.49
CA PRO A 10 -5.72 0.81 10.97
C PRO A 10 -6.67 -0.14 10.25
N LEU A 11 -6.22 -0.77 9.16
CA LEU A 11 -6.99 -1.82 8.51
C LEU A 11 -7.15 -3.02 9.45
N THR A 12 -8.34 -3.62 9.48
CA THR A 12 -8.55 -4.87 10.22
C THR A 12 -7.78 -6.00 9.54
N PRO A 13 -7.44 -7.10 10.24
CA PRO A 13 -6.76 -8.24 9.63
C PRO A 13 -7.50 -8.79 8.40
N GLN A 14 -8.84 -8.84 8.47
CA GLN A 14 -9.68 -9.27 7.35
C GLN A 14 -9.58 -8.33 6.14
N GLN A 15 -9.49 -7.01 6.36
CA GLN A 15 -9.34 -6.05 5.27
C GLN A 15 -7.96 -6.14 4.62
N VAL A 16 -6.91 -6.36 5.42
CA VAL A 16 -5.55 -6.61 4.91
C VAL A 16 -5.55 -7.87 4.03
N GLU A 17 -6.08 -8.98 4.53
CA GLU A 17 -6.17 -10.26 3.79
C GLU A 17 -6.93 -10.08 2.47
N GLN A 18 -8.12 -9.48 2.50
CA GLN A 18 -8.92 -9.21 1.29
C GLN A 18 -8.19 -8.34 0.27
N GLY A 19 -7.47 -7.31 0.73
CA GLY A 19 -6.74 -6.40 -0.14
C GLY A 19 -5.58 -7.12 -0.84
N PHE A 20 -4.74 -7.85 -0.10
CA PHE A 20 -3.62 -8.57 -0.68
C PHE A 20 -4.05 -9.76 -1.55
N ASP A 21 -5.09 -10.50 -1.17
CA ASP A 21 -5.63 -11.57 -2.00
C ASP A 21 -6.15 -11.03 -3.34
N TYR A 22 -6.72 -9.83 -3.35
CA TYR A 22 -7.10 -9.13 -4.58
C TYR A 22 -5.89 -8.77 -5.45
N LEU A 23 -4.80 -8.27 -4.85
CA LEU A 23 -3.56 -7.96 -5.57
C LEU A 23 -2.92 -9.22 -6.17
N LEU A 24 -2.82 -10.30 -5.39
CA LEU A 24 -2.24 -11.58 -5.80
C LEU A 24 -3.06 -12.26 -6.91
N ALA A 25 -4.39 -12.23 -6.81
CA ALA A 25 -5.26 -12.74 -7.87
C ALA A 25 -5.04 -11.97 -9.18
N LEU A 26 -4.95 -10.64 -9.12
CA LEU A 26 -4.68 -9.82 -10.30
C LEU A 26 -3.30 -10.10 -10.90
N GLN A 27 -2.26 -10.28 -10.08
CA GLN A 27 -0.90 -10.54 -10.54
C GLN A 27 -0.76 -11.91 -11.22
N THR A 28 -1.45 -12.92 -10.72
CA THR A 28 -1.43 -14.28 -11.27
C THR A 28 -2.34 -14.46 -12.51
N GLY A 29 -2.96 -13.38 -13.00
CA GLY A 29 -3.90 -13.43 -14.13
C GLY A 29 -5.27 -14.01 -13.78
N GLY A 30 -5.52 -14.25 -12.49
CA GLY A 30 -6.86 -14.52 -11.97
C GLY A 30 -7.74 -13.30 -12.22
N GLY A 31 -8.71 -13.43 -13.12
CA GLY A 31 -9.63 -12.32 -13.42
C GLY A 31 -10.32 -11.77 -12.15
N THR A 32 -10.91 -10.59 -12.25
CA THR A 32 -11.63 -9.86 -11.17
C THR A 32 -12.72 -10.65 -10.43
N TYR A 33 -13.01 -11.88 -10.86
CA TYR A 33 -14.01 -12.78 -10.31
C TYR A 33 -13.44 -13.78 -9.29
N ALA A 34 -12.12 -13.95 -9.20
CA ALA A 34 -11.48 -14.92 -8.30
C ALA A 34 -11.21 -14.34 -6.89
N ALA A 35 -10.93 -13.04 -6.80
CA ALA A 35 -10.80 -12.34 -5.54
C ALA A 35 -12.16 -11.82 -5.06
N GLY A 36 -12.43 -11.94 -3.76
CA GLY A 36 -13.64 -11.41 -3.14
C GLY A 36 -13.84 -9.91 -3.41
N ARG A 37 -15.03 -9.41 -3.07
CA ARG A 37 -15.36 -7.99 -3.27
C ARG A 37 -14.51 -7.13 -2.33
N VAL A 38 -13.48 -6.47 -2.86
CA VAL A 38 -12.67 -5.50 -2.11
C VAL A 38 -13.22 -4.09 -2.32
N GLU A 39 -13.19 -3.28 -1.26
CA GLU A 39 -13.63 -1.88 -1.31
C GLU A 39 -12.47 -0.97 -1.70
N ALA A 40 -12.74 0.08 -2.49
CA ALA A 40 -11.70 0.99 -2.99
C ALA A 40 -10.88 1.63 -1.87
N PHE A 41 -11.48 1.88 -0.70
CA PHE A 41 -10.76 2.45 0.43
C PHE A 41 -9.72 1.48 1.02
N VAL A 42 -9.96 0.16 0.98
CA VAL A 42 -9.02 -0.85 1.48
C VAL A 42 -7.76 -0.81 0.64
N LEU A 43 -7.91 -0.82 -0.69
CA LEU A 43 -6.79 -0.70 -1.61
C LEU A 43 -6.10 0.65 -1.49
N LEU A 44 -6.85 1.74 -1.28
CA LEU A 44 -6.26 3.06 -1.07
C LEU A 44 -5.41 3.10 0.21
N ARG A 45 -5.86 2.45 1.28
CA ARG A 45 -5.07 2.33 2.52
C ARG A 45 -3.82 1.49 2.32
N LEU A 46 -3.94 0.34 1.66
CA LEU A 46 -2.75 -0.44 1.30
C LEU A 46 -1.78 0.35 0.43
N ALA A 47 -2.26 1.12 -0.55
CA ALA A 47 -1.39 1.99 -1.34
C ALA A 47 -0.62 2.98 -0.45
N GLU A 48 -1.28 3.58 0.54
CA GLU A 48 -0.62 4.47 1.49
C GLU A 48 0.40 3.73 2.37
N ASP A 49 0.04 2.58 2.93
CA ASP A 49 0.89 1.80 3.83
C ASP A 49 2.11 1.22 3.10
N ILE A 50 2.03 1.04 1.78
CA ILE A 50 3.12 0.54 0.93
C ILE A 50 3.98 1.66 0.37
N ILE A 51 3.36 2.69 -0.22
CA ILE A 51 4.09 3.74 -0.95
C ILE A 51 4.75 4.70 0.03
N TRP A 52 4.07 5.06 1.12
CA TRP A 52 4.59 6.07 2.04
C TRP A 52 5.93 5.68 2.67
N PRO A 53 6.11 4.49 3.27
CA PRO A 53 7.38 4.14 3.92
C PRO A 53 8.57 4.08 2.96
N VAL A 54 8.31 3.83 1.67
CA VAL A 54 9.34 3.69 0.63
C VAL A 54 9.71 5.03 0.01
N THR A 55 8.75 5.96 -0.04
CA THR A 55 8.93 7.24 -0.72
C THR A 55 9.23 8.39 0.22
N ALA A 56 8.72 8.35 1.45
CA ALA A 56 8.83 9.47 2.37
C ALA A 56 10.28 9.72 2.79
N VAL A 57 10.72 10.97 2.66
CA VAL A 57 12.02 11.39 3.19
C VAL A 57 11.93 11.52 4.71
N ASP A 58 12.70 10.67 5.41
CA ASP A 58 12.96 10.84 6.83
C ASP A 58 14.09 11.87 7.02
N GLY A 59 13.77 12.98 7.69
CA GLY A 59 14.71 14.08 7.95
C GLY A 59 15.91 13.68 8.83
N GLU A 60 15.86 12.52 9.48
CA GLU A 60 16.95 11.96 10.29
C GLU A 60 17.87 11.01 9.49
N ALA A 61 17.55 10.72 8.22
CA ALA A 61 18.37 9.85 7.38
C ALA A 61 19.71 10.53 7.01
N ALA A 62 20.82 9.82 7.26
CA ALA A 62 22.16 10.36 7.07
C ALA A 62 22.57 10.56 5.60
N ASP A 63 21.88 9.90 4.66
CA ASP A 63 22.28 9.79 3.24
C ASP A 63 21.18 10.26 2.26
N LEU A 64 20.51 11.39 2.56
CA LEU A 64 19.54 11.97 1.65
C LEU A 64 20.23 12.54 0.40
N CYS A 65 19.71 12.19 -0.78
CA CYS A 65 20.16 12.74 -2.06
C CYS A 65 19.00 13.38 -2.83
N ALA A 66 19.30 14.03 -3.97
CA ALA A 66 18.28 14.64 -4.82
C ALA A 66 17.18 13.63 -5.23
N ASP A 67 17.56 12.38 -5.48
CA ASP A 67 16.63 11.32 -5.86
C ASP A 67 15.67 10.97 -4.72
N SER A 68 16.11 11.04 -3.45
CA SER A 68 15.24 10.85 -2.28
C SER A 68 14.12 11.89 -2.24
N PHE A 69 14.43 13.17 -2.49
CA PHE A 69 13.42 14.24 -2.51
C PHE A 69 12.49 14.13 -3.72
N VAL A 70 13.01 13.71 -4.88
CA VAL A 70 12.17 13.44 -6.06
C VAL A 70 11.22 12.28 -5.78
N LEU A 71 11.68 11.23 -5.11
CA LEU A 71 10.88 10.07 -4.75
C LEU A 71 9.77 10.43 -3.73
N ASP A 72 10.07 11.26 -2.73
CA ASP A 72 9.10 11.79 -1.76
C ASP A 72 7.96 12.56 -2.43
N GLU A 73 8.31 13.49 -3.33
CA GLU A 73 7.31 14.25 -4.08
C GLU A 73 6.51 13.34 -5.03
N ALA A 74 7.17 12.39 -5.70
CA ALA A 74 6.50 11.43 -6.57
C ALA A 74 5.50 10.55 -5.80
N GLY A 75 5.87 10.08 -4.59
CA GLY A 75 4.98 9.35 -3.69
C GLY A 75 3.78 10.19 -3.26
N CYS A 76 4.00 11.45 -2.90
CA CYS A 76 2.93 12.39 -2.54
C CYS A 76 1.95 12.64 -3.70
N VAL A 77 2.46 12.87 -4.91
CA VAL A 77 1.64 13.09 -6.11
C VAL A 77 0.84 11.84 -6.46
N LEU A 78 1.47 10.65 -6.44
CA LEU A 78 0.81 9.39 -6.72
C LEU A 78 -0.33 9.13 -5.73
N LEU A 79 -0.07 9.23 -4.43
CA LEU A 79 -1.10 9.00 -3.41
C LEU A 79 -2.24 10.02 -3.51
N SER A 80 -1.96 11.27 -3.86
CA SER A 80 -2.99 12.28 -4.08
C SER A 80 -3.87 11.94 -5.28
N ALA A 81 -3.28 11.52 -6.40
CA ALA A 81 -4.01 11.08 -7.58
C ALA A 81 -4.89 9.86 -7.29
N LEU A 82 -4.40 8.88 -6.51
CA LEU A 82 -5.19 7.70 -6.12
C LEU A 82 -6.37 8.08 -5.20
N ARG A 83 -6.18 9.04 -4.28
CA ARG A 83 -7.27 9.55 -3.42
C ARG A 83 -8.35 10.26 -4.22
N ASP A 84 -7.96 11.12 -5.15
CA ASP A 84 -8.92 11.83 -5.99
C ASP A 84 -9.64 10.86 -6.94
N TRP A 85 -8.95 9.87 -7.48
CA TRP A 85 -9.59 8.82 -8.28
C TRP A 85 -10.61 8.00 -7.45
N ALA A 86 -10.25 7.61 -6.23
CA ALA A 86 -11.17 6.92 -5.32
C ALA A 86 -12.40 7.75 -4.97
N ARG A 87 -12.25 9.07 -4.85
CA ARG A 87 -13.34 10.02 -4.60
C ARG A 87 -14.26 10.16 -5.81
N ASP A 88 -13.68 10.39 -6.99
CA ASP A 88 -14.43 10.83 -8.17
C ASP A 88 -14.99 9.66 -8.98
N SER A 89 -14.38 8.47 -8.89
CA SER A 89 -14.83 7.28 -9.64
C SER A 89 -14.61 5.97 -8.87
N PRO A 90 -15.35 5.74 -7.76
CA PRO A 90 -15.17 4.57 -6.89
C PRO A 90 -15.26 3.23 -7.61
N THR A 91 -16.12 3.12 -8.63
CA THR A 91 -16.33 1.88 -9.40
C THR A 91 -15.10 1.48 -10.20
N THR A 92 -14.34 2.44 -10.76
CA THR A 92 -13.12 2.16 -11.54
C THR A 92 -11.86 2.20 -10.67
N ALA A 93 -11.92 2.90 -9.54
CA ALA A 93 -10.77 3.12 -8.67
C ALA A 93 -10.21 1.80 -8.10
N VAL A 94 -11.06 0.80 -7.82
CA VAL A 94 -10.60 -0.50 -7.29
C VAL A 94 -9.51 -1.11 -8.18
N LEU A 95 -9.81 -1.31 -9.46
CA LEU A 95 -8.86 -1.92 -10.40
C LEU A 95 -7.67 -0.99 -10.69
N GLY A 96 -7.93 0.32 -10.77
CA GLY A 96 -6.89 1.33 -11.00
C GLY A 96 -5.86 1.40 -9.89
N ILE A 97 -6.31 1.45 -8.63
CA ILE A 97 -5.45 1.48 -7.45
C ILE A 97 -4.67 0.18 -7.33
N ALA A 98 -5.33 -0.98 -7.47
CA ALA A 98 -4.64 -2.27 -7.41
C ALA A 98 -3.51 -2.39 -8.44
N ARG A 99 -3.77 -2.01 -9.70
CA ARG A 99 -2.73 -1.99 -10.75
C ARG A 99 -1.61 -1.03 -10.43
N SER A 100 -1.92 0.10 -9.79
CA SER A 100 -0.92 1.09 -9.40
C SER A 100 -0.02 0.56 -8.28
N ILE A 101 -0.59 -0.12 -7.28
CA ILE A 101 0.17 -0.81 -6.22
C ILE A 101 1.08 -1.87 -6.82
N ILE A 102 0.54 -2.77 -7.67
CA ILE A 102 1.31 -3.84 -8.30
C ILE A 102 2.50 -3.26 -9.07
N ARG A 103 2.27 -2.23 -9.91
CA ARG A 103 3.36 -1.59 -10.67
C ARG A 103 4.38 -0.91 -9.76
N PHE A 104 3.94 -0.30 -8.67
CA PHE A 104 4.86 0.29 -7.70
C PHE A 104 5.73 -0.80 -7.06
N VAL A 105 5.12 -1.90 -6.61
CA VAL A 105 5.84 -3.03 -6.01
C VAL A 105 6.78 -3.69 -7.02
N GLU A 106 6.41 -3.80 -8.29
CA GLU A 106 7.25 -4.37 -9.35
C GLU A 106 8.45 -3.48 -9.70
N ASN A 107 8.30 -2.16 -9.68
CA ASN A 107 9.29 -1.23 -10.25
C ASN A 107 10.09 -0.42 -9.23
N VAL A 108 9.65 -0.34 -7.97
CA VAL A 108 10.25 0.55 -6.96
C VAL A 108 10.80 -0.21 -5.76
N ILE A 109 10.22 -1.36 -5.41
CA ILE A 109 10.64 -2.16 -4.25
C ILE A 109 11.88 -3.04 -4.51
N PRO A 110 12.01 -3.73 -5.67
CA PRO A 110 13.12 -4.63 -5.88
C PRO A 110 14.42 -3.84 -6.04
N ASP A 111 15.55 -4.51 -5.76
CA ASP A 111 16.85 -3.98 -6.13
C ASP A 111 16.88 -3.80 -7.67
N PRO A 112 17.40 -2.68 -8.21
CA PRO A 112 17.49 -2.47 -9.65
C PRO A 112 18.21 -3.61 -10.39
N ASP A 113 19.09 -4.36 -9.73
CA ASP A 113 19.81 -5.51 -10.29
C ASP A 113 19.12 -6.87 -10.01
N ASP A 114 18.06 -6.90 -9.20
CA ASP A 114 17.25 -8.08 -8.89
C ASP A 114 15.78 -7.82 -9.18
N HIS A 115 15.32 -8.22 -10.37
CA HIS A 115 13.91 -8.17 -10.74
C HIS A 115 13.15 -9.31 -10.08
N GLY A 116 13.07 -9.27 -8.75
CA GLY A 116 12.49 -10.30 -7.90
C GLY A 116 11.04 -10.64 -8.26
N ASP A 117 10.58 -11.78 -7.77
CA ASP A 117 9.21 -12.25 -7.98
C ASP A 117 8.20 -11.34 -7.24
N THR A 118 7.49 -10.51 -8.00
CA THR A 118 6.46 -9.59 -7.46
C THR A 118 5.38 -10.33 -6.66
N CYS A 119 5.03 -11.57 -7.01
CA CYS A 119 4.08 -12.36 -6.22
C CYS A 119 4.66 -12.66 -4.84
N ALA A 120 5.90 -13.14 -4.78
CA ALA A 120 6.57 -13.42 -3.52
C ALA A 120 6.75 -12.14 -2.66
N THR A 121 7.04 -10.99 -3.28
CA THR A 121 7.08 -9.70 -2.58
C THR A 121 5.72 -9.34 -2.00
N LEU A 122 4.63 -9.46 -2.76
CA LEU A 122 3.27 -9.19 -2.28
C LEU A 122 2.85 -10.16 -1.16
N GLU A 123 3.26 -11.43 -1.21
CA GLU A 123 3.01 -12.41 -0.15
C GLU A 123 3.75 -12.03 1.15
N ALA A 124 5.02 -11.67 1.07
CA ALA A 124 5.78 -11.21 2.23
C ALA A 124 5.16 -9.95 2.85
N MET A 125 4.79 -8.97 2.03
CA MET A 125 4.12 -7.75 2.49
C MET A 125 2.77 -8.06 3.13
N ARG A 126 1.99 -9.02 2.61
CA ARG A 126 0.73 -9.47 3.24
C ARG A 126 0.98 -9.96 4.65
N ASP A 127 1.97 -10.84 4.84
CA ASP A 127 2.26 -11.46 6.13
C ASP A 127 2.69 -10.41 7.16
N GLU A 128 3.50 -9.43 6.76
CA GLU A 128 3.92 -8.30 7.60
C GLU A 128 2.73 -7.41 8.00
N HIS A 129 1.91 -6.99 7.02
CA HIS A 129 0.76 -6.13 7.29
C HIS A 129 -0.30 -6.84 8.14
N LEU A 130 -0.46 -8.16 7.96
CA LEU A 130 -1.38 -8.97 8.76
C LEU A 130 -0.90 -9.10 10.20
N ALA A 131 0.40 -9.30 10.42
CA ALA A 131 1.00 -9.28 11.75
C ALA A 131 0.80 -7.92 12.45
N LEU A 132 1.03 -6.81 11.73
CA LEU A 132 0.78 -5.45 12.24
C LEU A 132 -0.70 -5.22 12.59
N ALA A 133 -1.62 -5.60 11.70
CA ALA A 133 -3.05 -5.48 11.94
C ALA A 133 -3.48 -6.28 13.18
N HIS A 134 -2.98 -7.51 13.34
CA HIS A 134 -3.25 -8.31 14.53
C HIS A 134 -2.70 -7.67 15.80
N ALA A 135 -1.48 -7.13 15.80
CA ALA A 135 -0.90 -6.48 16.95
C ALA A 135 -1.74 -5.28 17.42
N VAL A 136 -2.20 -4.45 16.48
CA VAL A 136 -3.01 -3.26 16.77
C VAL A 136 -4.41 -3.61 17.27
N HIS A 137 -5.05 -4.63 16.71
CA HIS A 137 -6.41 -5.03 17.08
C HIS A 137 -6.49 -5.99 18.27
N SER A 138 -5.37 -6.64 18.61
CA SER A 138 -5.25 -7.49 19.81
C SER A 138 -4.79 -6.71 21.03
N ALA A 139 -4.35 -5.45 20.87
CA ALA A 139 -4.03 -4.58 21.98
C ALA A 139 -5.31 -4.35 22.83
N PRO A 140 -5.36 -4.86 24.07
CA PRO A 140 -6.55 -4.74 24.89
C PRO A 140 -6.81 -3.27 25.17
N GLY A 141 -8.04 -2.82 24.91
CA GLY A 141 -8.53 -1.56 25.42
C GLY A 141 -8.31 -1.55 26.94
N ALA A 142 -7.46 -0.64 27.42
CA ALA A 142 -7.44 -0.22 28.79
C ALA A 142 -8.78 0.46 29.10
N HIS A 143 -9.81 -0.36 29.34
CA HIS A 143 -11.02 0.06 30.03
C HIS A 143 -10.66 0.17 31.51
N ARG A 144 -10.48 1.40 31.96
CA ARG A 144 -10.80 1.80 33.31
C ARG A 144 -11.53 3.13 33.29
#